data_AF-A0AAN8FZL3-F1
#
_entry.id   AF-A0AAN8FZL3-F1
#
_cell.length_a   1.000
_cell.length_b   1.000
_cell.length_c   1.000
_cell.angle_alpha   90.00
_cell.angle_beta   90.00
_cell.angle_gamma   90.00
#
_symmetry.space_group_name_H-M   'P 1'
#
loop_
_entity.id
_entity.type
_entity.pdbx_description
1 polymer ?
#
loop_
_entity_poly.entity_id
_entity_poly.type
_entity_poly.pdbx_seq_one_letter_code
_entity_poly.pdbx_strand_id
1 'polypeptide(L)'
;MPLIKRAVSPVHVSRVKIPPEVTNGELQYIANSTLANLIRQLSSISKHAEHIFGEIYLEAMKLDHKSNTLEKRIANLTDKVSKLDSTHEQASLGELQMRKPFKSSMLVDQHTLDRSTLPVALAEVYSRCDPPPNLDALNPFRDPGAPSALSLYTNPSFFFDLWRQEMLKDCADNTARRRIKSPPLDGLNEMRSPKKRRQRLPTQQQEVPRQQAAR
;
A
#
# COMPACT_ATOMS: atom_id res chain seq x y z
N MET A 1 17.67 5.28 1.68
CA MET A 1 18.48 4.20 1.11
C MET A 1 17.60 3.34 0.20
N PRO A 2 17.96 3.10 -1.06
CA PRO A 2 17.22 2.14 -1.89
C PRO A 2 17.49 0.70 -1.40
N LEU A 3 16.45 -0.02 -1.02
CA LEU A 3 16.53 -1.44 -0.69
C LEU A 3 16.70 -2.23 -1.99
N ILE A 4 17.82 -2.95 -2.13
CA ILE A 4 18.07 -3.81 -3.29
C ILE A 4 17.11 -4.99 -3.22
N LYS A 5 16.08 -4.99 -4.09
CA LYS A 5 15.08 -6.07 -4.12
C LYS A 5 15.62 -7.40 -4.63
N ARG A 6 16.57 -7.38 -5.57
CA ARG A 6 17.07 -8.56 -6.29
C ARG A 6 18.59 -8.44 -6.47
N ALA A 7 19.34 -9.05 -5.57
CA ALA A 7 20.80 -9.13 -5.69
C ALA A 7 21.19 -10.36 -6.51
N VAL A 8 22.05 -10.16 -7.51
CA VAL A 8 22.57 -11.25 -8.33
C VAL A 8 23.73 -11.92 -7.61
N SER A 9 23.72 -13.26 -7.53
CA SER A 9 24.75 -14.05 -6.86
C SER A 9 25.40 -15.05 -7.82
N PRO A 10 26.73 -15.25 -7.78
CA PRO A 10 27.71 -14.56 -6.93
C PRO A 10 28.00 -13.13 -7.43
N VAL A 11 28.30 -12.23 -6.49
CA VAL A 11 28.69 -10.84 -6.80
C VAL A 11 30.14 -10.78 -7.30
N HIS A 12 31.04 -11.55 -6.67
CA HIS A 12 32.45 -11.61 -7.06
C HIS A 12 32.70 -12.85 -7.90
N VAL A 13 32.71 -12.68 -9.22
CA VAL A 13 32.82 -13.80 -10.17
C VAL A 13 34.24 -14.38 -10.19
N SER A 14 35.26 -13.53 -10.26
CA SER A 14 36.66 -13.94 -10.42
C SER A 14 37.48 -13.96 -9.12
N ARG A 15 36.92 -13.46 -8.00
CA ARG A 15 37.65 -13.43 -6.72
C ARG A 15 37.53 -14.78 -6.01
N VAL A 16 38.33 -15.73 -6.45
CA VAL A 16 38.37 -17.09 -5.92
C VAL A 16 39.74 -17.33 -5.29
N LYS A 17 39.77 -17.90 -4.09
CA LYS A 17 41.03 -18.35 -3.48
C LYS A 17 41.52 -19.61 -4.20
N ILE A 18 42.77 -19.60 -4.63
CA ILE A 18 43.42 -20.78 -5.21
C ILE A 18 43.75 -21.74 -4.05
N PRO A 19 43.31 -23.00 -4.11
CA PRO A 19 43.71 -24.01 -3.13
C PRO A 19 45.22 -24.28 -3.20
N PRO A 20 45.90 -24.52 -2.06
CA PRO A 20 47.35 -24.74 -2.02
C PRO A 20 47.81 -25.99 -2.79
N GLU A 21 46.91 -26.90 -3.12
CA GLU A 21 47.18 -28.10 -3.91
C GLU A 21 47.46 -27.77 -5.40
N VAL A 22 47.00 -26.60 -5.88
CA VAL A 22 47.22 -26.14 -7.26
C VAL A 22 48.56 -25.45 -7.35
N THR A 23 49.61 -26.22 -7.63
CA THR A 23 51.00 -25.73 -7.76
C THR A 23 51.38 -25.37 -9.19
N ASN A 24 50.72 -25.94 -10.19
CA ASN A 24 50.84 -25.61 -11.62
C ASN A 24 49.44 -25.37 -12.20
N GLY A 25 49.27 -24.38 -13.07
CA GLY A 25 47.98 -24.11 -13.73
C GLY A 25 47.01 -23.19 -12.97
N GLU A 26 47.53 -22.35 -12.07
CA GLU A 26 46.76 -21.33 -11.32
C GLU A 26 45.83 -20.48 -12.20
N LEU A 27 46.32 -20.04 -13.36
CA LEU A 27 45.55 -19.26 -14.32
C LEU A 27 44.36 -20.06 -14.89
N GLN A 28 44.58 -21.34 -15.22
CA GLN A 28 43.53 -22.22 -15.70
C GLN A 28 42.49 -22.49 -14.61
N TYR A 29 42.92 -22.63 -13.35
CA TYR A 29 42.03 -22.76 -12.20
C TYR A 29 41.15 -21.51 -12.02
N ILE A 30 41.75 -20.32 -12.01
CA ILE A 30 41.00 -19.05 -11.91
C ILE A 30 40.02 -18.90 -13.08
N ALA A 31 40.46 -19.19 -14.31
CA ALA A 31 39.61 -19.10 -15.49
C ALA A 31 38.40 -20.04 -15.38
N ASN A 32 38.63 -21.31 -15.03
CA ASN A 32 37.56 -22.28 -14.87
C ASN A 32 36.60 -21.91 -13.72
N SER A 33 37.13 -21.44 -12.59
CA SER A 33 36.31 -21.01 -11.46
C SER A 33 35.49 -19.75 -11.78
N THR A 34 36.08 -18.82 -12.53
CA THR A 34 35.37 -17.65 -13.06
C THR A 34 34.23 -18.08 -13.98
N LEU A 35 34.47 -19.01 -14.91
CA LEU A 35 33.41 -19.54 -15.80
C LEU A 35 32.30 -20.24 -15.00
N ALA A 36 32.66 -21.07 -14.01
CA ALA A 36 31.67 -21.71 -13.14
C ALA A 36 30.82 -20.68 -12.37
N ASN A 37 31.45 -19.61 -11.87
CA ASN A 37 30.73 -18.53 -11.20
C ASN A 37 29.87 -17.69 -12.15
N LEU A 38 30.29 -17.49 -13.41
CA LEU A 38 29.44 -16.87 -14.44
C LEU A 38 28.19 -17.71 -14.70
N ILE A 39 28.32 -19.03 -14.80
CA ILE A 39 27.17 -19.93 -14.98
C ILE A 39 26.22 -19.83 -13.78
N ARG A 40 26.74 -19.81 -12.55
CA ARG A 40 25.91 -19.57 -11.33
C ARG A 40 25.24 -18.21 -11.37
N GLN A 41 25.93 -17.18 -11.83
CA GLN A 41 25.39 -15.82 -11.95
C GLN A 41 24.25 -15.76 -12.95
N LEU A 42 24.40 -16.41 -14.11
CA LEU A 42 23.34 -16.56 -15.12
C LEU A 42 22.13 -17.29 -14.54
N SER A 43 22.34 -18.37 -13.78
CA SER A 43 21.25 -19.06 -13.06
C SER A 43 20.52 -18.13 -12.08
N SER A 44 21.25 -17.32 -11.30
CA SER A 44 20.64 -16.32 -10.42
C SER A 44 19.84 -15.28 -11.21
N ILE A 45 20.32 -14.85 -12.39
CA ILE A 45 19.59 -13.92 -13.26
C ILE A 45 18.31 -14.58 -13.80
N SER A 46 18.37 -15.83 -14.26
CA SER A 46 17.20 -16.58 -14.73
C SER A 46 16.14 -16.69 -13.64
N LYS A 47 16.51 -16.98 -12.39
CA LYS A 47 15.58 -16.97 -11.24
C LYS A 47 14.91 -15.61 -11.07
N HIS A 48 15.68 -14.52 -11.12
CA HIS A 48 15.14 -13.17 -10.99
C HIS A 48 14.19 -12.81 -12.15
N ALA A 49 14.52 -13.22 -13.37
CA ALA A 49 13.68 -13.03 -14.54
C ALA A 49 12.35 -13.77 -14.40
N GLU A 50 12.36 -15.03 -13.97
CA GLU A 50 11.16 -15.80 -13.67
C GLU A 50 10.26 -15.08 -12.66
N HIS A 51 10.82 -14.58 -11.56
CA HIS A 51 10.04 -13.84 -10.56
C HIS A 51 9.42 -12.56 -11.14
N ILE A 52 10.16 -11.80 -11.95
CA ILE A 52 9.66 -10.55 -12.56
C ILE A 52 8.52 -10.86 -13.54
N PHE A 53 8.73 -11.79 -14.46
CA PHE A 53 7.72 -12.14 -15.45
C PHE A 53 6.52 -12.84 -14.81
N GLY A 54 6.71 -13.63 -13.74
CA GLY A 54 5.64 -14.21 -12.95
C GLY A 54 4.77 -13.14 -12.28
N GLU A 55 5.37 -12.13 -11.65
CA GLU A 55 4.65 -11.00 -11.05
C GLU A 55 3.83 -10.23 -12.11
N ILE A 56 4.44 -9.92 -13.27
CA ILE A 56 3.76 -9.24 -14.37
C ILE A 56 2.61 -10.09 -14.92
N TYR A 57 2.83 -11.39 -15.11
CA TYR A 57 1.82 -12.33 -15.60
C TYR A 57 0.60 -12.38 -14.67
N LEU A 58 0.81 -12.49 -13.35
CA LEU A 58 -0.28 -12.53 -12.39
C LEU A 58 -1.11 -11.24 -12.41
N GLU A 59 -0.48 -10.08 -12.52
CA GLU A 59 -1.20 -8.81 -12.66
C GLU A 59 -1.94 -8.70 -14.01
N ALA A 60 -1.33 -9.17 -15.10
CA ALA A 60 -1.97 -9.24 -16.40
C ALA A 60 -3.21 -10.16 -16.39
N MET A 61 -3.14 -11.31 -15.71
CA MET A 61 -4.28 -12.22 -15.54
C MET A 61 -5.42 -11.58 -14.74
N LYS A 62 -5.10 -10.82 -13.67
CA LYS A 62 -6.11 -10.06 -12.91
C LYS A 62 -6.79 -9.00 -13.79
N LEU A 63 -6.01 -8.32 -14.63
CA LEU A 63 -6.52 -7.30 -15.55
C LEU A 63 -7.40 -7.93 -16.63
N ASP A 64 -6.97 -9.04 -17.23
CA ASP A 64 -7.74 -9.80 -18.22
C ASP A 64 -9.10 -10.24 -17.66
N HIS A 65 -9.12 -10.84 -16.47
CA HIS A 65 -10.37 -11.25 -15.82
C HIS A 65 -11.32 -10.06 -15.56
N LYS A 66 -10.79 -8.92 -15.10
CA LYS A 66 -11.56 -7.69 -14.92
C LYS A 66 -12.09 -7.16 -16.26
N SER A 67 -11.28 -7.20 -17.31
CA SER A 67 -11.65 -6.78 -18.66
C SER A 67 -12.80 -7.63 -19.20
N ASN A 68 -12.68 -8.95 -19.13
CA ASN A 68 -13.71 -9.89 -19.59
C ASN A 68 -15.03 -9.72 -18.81
N THR A 69 -14.96 -9.46 -17.50
CA THR A 69 -16.14 -9.16 -16.69
C THR A 69 -16.79 -7.84 -17.10
N LEU A 70 -15.97 -6.82 -17.38
CA LEU A 70 -16.44 -5.51 -17.80
C LEU A 70 -17.06 -5.56 -19.20
N GLU A 71 -16.46 -6.29 -20.13
CA GLU A 71 -16.95 -6.48 -21.50
C GLU A 71 -18.37 -7.06 -21.50
N LYS A 72 -18.60 -8.14 -20.74
CA LYS A 72 -19.95 -8.74 -20.58
C LYS A 72 -20.96 -7.74 -20.03
N ARG A 73 -20.54 -6.93 -19.05
CA ARG A 73 -21.40 -5.88 -18.46
C ARG A 73 -21.73 -4.78 -19.47
N ILE A 74 -20.76 -4.38 -20.29
CA ILE A 74 -20.95 -3.40 -21.36
C ILE A 74 -21.93 -3.96 -22.39
N ALA A 75 -21.72 -5.19 -22.88
CA ALA A 75 -22.62 -5.81 -23.86
C ALA A 75 -24.08 -5.86 -23.36
N ASN A 76 -24.28 -6.31 -22.12
CA ASN A 76 -25.60 -6.35 -21.51
C ASN A 76 -26.23 -4.96 -21.32
N LEU A 77 -25.41 -3.95 -20.99
CA LEU A 77 -25.89 -2.59 -20.85
C LEU A 77 -26.27 -2.01 -22.23
N THR A 78 -25.46 -2.24 -23.25
CA THR A 78 -25.72 -1.80 -24.63
C THR A 78 -27.03 -2.40 -25.17
N ASP A 79 -27.28 -3.69 -24.94
CA ASP A 79 -28.54 -4.34 -25.32
C ASP A 79 -29.74 -3.70 -24.60
N LYS A 80 -29.65 -3.46 -23.29
CA LYS A 80 -30.70 -2.79 -22.52
C LYS A 80 -30.96 -1.36 -23.00
N VAL A 81 -29.91 -0.59 -23.24
CA VAL A 81 -30.01 0.78 -23.75
C VAL A 81 -30.61 0.82 -25.15
N SER A 82 -30.30 -0.15 -26.01
CA SER A 82 -30.86 -0.21 -27.36
C SER A 82 -32.35 -0.55 -27.39
N LYS A 83 -32.85 -1.25 -26.36
CA LYS A 83 -34.26 -1.66 -26.20
C LYS A 83 -35.11 -0.70 -25.37
N LEU A 84 -34.50 0.35 -24.81
CA LEU A 84 -35.19 1.33 -23.96
C LEU A 84 -36.09 2.22 -24.83
N ASP A 85 -37.41 2.15 -24.61
CA ASP A 85 -38.38 3.07 -25.20
C ASP A 85 -38.71 4.21 -24.22
N SER A 86 -38.07 5.36 -24.45
CA SER A 86 -38.22 6.55 -23.61
C SER A 86 -39.59 7.24 -23.72
N THR A 87 -40.46 6.84 -24.65
CA THR A 87 -41.77 7.48 -24.82
C THR A 87 -42.82 6.96 -23.81
N HIS A 88 -42.67 5.73 -23.33
CA HIS A 88 -43.62 5.07 -22.43
C HIS A 88 -43.13 4.95 -20.98
N GLU A 89 -41.84 5.15 -20.71
CA GLU A 89 -41.25 4.96 -19.37
C GLU A 89 -41.25 6.28 -18.57
N GLN A 90 -42.40 6.64 -17.99
CA GLN A 90 -42.48 7.77 -17.06
C GLN A 90 -42.03 7.35 -15.66
N ALA A 91 -40.90 7.90 -15.19
CA ALA A 91 -40.42 7.67 -13.83
C ALA A 91 -41.34 8.36 -12.80
N SER A 92 -41.91 7.59 -11.87
CA SER A 92 -42.73 8.13 -10.78
C SER A 92 -41.85 8.69 -9.65
N LEU A 93 -42.11 9.93 -9.23
CA LEU A 93 -41.46 10.59 -8.09
C LEU A 93 -41.63 9.80 -6.79
N GLY A 94 -42.76 9.09 -6.61
CA GLY A 94 -43.01 8.24 -5.45
C GLY A 94 -42.09 7.01 -5.41
N GLU A 95 -41.79 6.40 -6.56
CA GLU A 95 -40.84 5.28 -6.64
C GLU A 95 -39.39 5.71 -6.38
N LEU A 96 -39.02 6.92 -6.79
CA LEU A 96 -37.70 7.48 -6.55
C LEU A 96 -37.45 7.72 -5.06
N GLN A 97 -38.44 8.19 -4.30
CA GLN A 97 -38.33 8.39 -2.85
C GLN A 97 -38.18 7.07 -2.07
N MET A 98 -38.69 5.96 -2.61
CA MET A 98 -38.56 4.63 -1.99
C MET A 98 -37.24 3.91 -2.34
N ARG A 99 -36.48 4.42 -3.32
CA ARG A 99 -35.17 3.87 -3.70
C ARG A 99 -34.02 4.55 -2.97
N LYS A 100 -33.03 3.77 -2.56
CA LYS A 100 -31.76 4.31 -2.06
C LYS A 100 -31.00 5.00 -3.20
N PRO A 101 -30.36 6.15 -2.93
CA PRO A 101 -29.54 6.82 -3.94
C PRO A 101 -28.35 5.95 -4.33
N PHE A 102 -27.93 6.06 -5.60
CA PHE A 102 -26.72 5.43 -6.09
C PHE A 102 -25.50 5.90 -5.29
N LYS A 103 -24.60 4.96 -4.99
CA LYS A 103 -23.29 5.25 -4.38
C LYS A 103 -22.20 4.58 -5.19
N SER A 104 -21.21 5.36 -5.59
CA SER A 104 -19.98 4.83 -6.15
C SER A 104 -19.15 4.14 -5.08
N SER A 105 -18.31 3.19 -5.50
CA SER A 105 -17.29 2.61 -4.64
C SER A 105 -16.28 3.67 -4.21
N MET A 106 -15.90 3.69 -2.93
CA MET A 106 -14.89 4.59 -2.36
C MET A 106 -13.93 3.77 -1.49
N LEU A 107 -13.29 2.76 -2.09
CA LEU A 107 -12.26 1.97 -1.42
C LEU A 107 -10.97 2.79 -1.35
N VAL A 108 -10.34 2.81 -0.18
CA VAL A 108 -9.06 3.47 0.06
C VAL A 108 -8.07 2.41 0.49
N ASP A 109 -7.04 2.19 -0.32
CA ASP A 109 -5.97 1.26 0.01
C ASP A 109 -5.12 1.83 1.16
N GLN A 110 -4.90 0.99 2.18
CA GLN A 110 -4.11 1.31 3.37
C GLN A 110 -3.17 0.13 3.63
N HIS A 111 -2.26 0.26 4.62
CA HIS A 111 -1.40 -0.85 5.03
C HIS A 111 -0.48 -1.40 3.91
N THR A 112 0.03 -0.52 3.05
CA THR A 112 0.80 -0.91 1.85
C THR A 112 2.16 -1.53 2.16
N LEU A 113 2.67 -1.38 3.39
CA LEU A 113 3.96 -1.90 3.85
C LEU A 113 3.81 -3.04 4.86
N ASP A 114 2.62 -3.63 4.96
CA ASP A 114 2.38 -4.76 5.84
C ASP A 114 3.17 -6.00 5.42
N ARG A 115 3.30 -6.95 6.34
CA ARG A 115 4.04 -8.18 6.08
C ARG A 115 3.45 -9.00 4.93
N SER A 116 2.14 -8.91 4.71
CA SER A 116 1.41 -9.58 3.64
C SER A 116 1.69 -9.01 2.25
N THR A 117 2.10 -7.75 2.15
CA THR A 117 2.44 -7.08 0.88
C THR A 117 3.93 -7.19 0.56
N LEU A 118 4.72 -7.88 1.41
CA LEU A 118 6.15 -8.05 1.21
C LEU A 118 6.43 -8.86 -0.07
N PRO A 119 7.20 -8.30 -1.03
CA PRO A 119 7.54 -9.03 -2.25
C PRO A 119 8.31 -10.32 -1.95
N VAL A 120 8.05 -11.37 -2.73
CA VAL A 120 8.66 -12.70 -2.55
C VAL A 120 10.19 -12.62 -2.50
N ALA A 121 10.79 -11.82 -3.38
CA ALA A 121 12.25 -11.62 -3.41
C ALA A 121 12.81 -11.07 -2.08
N LEU A 122 12.08 -10.17 -1.41
CA LEU A 122 12.48 -9.65 -0.11
C LEU A 122 12.15 -10.64 1.02
N ALA A 123 11.07 -11.41 0.90
CA ALA A 123 10.74 -12.46 1.86
C ALA A 123 11.84 -13.53 1.94
N GLU A 124 12.41 -13.95 0.80
CA GLU A 124 13.56 -14.89 0.76
C GLU A 124 14.84 -14.32 1.39
N VAL A 125 15.06 -13.01 1.28
CA VAL A 125 16.20 -12.35 1.94
C VAL A 125 15.94 -12.31 3.44
N TYR A 126 14.75 -11.90 3.86
CA TYR A 126 14.38 -11.83 5.27
C TYR A 126 14.45 -13.20 5.96
N SER A 127 14.05 -14.28 5.29
CA SER A 127 14.09 -15.63 5.89
C SER A 127 15.51 -16.16 6.12
N ARG A 128 16.52 -15.54 5.50
CA ARG A 128 17.94 -15.86 5.72
C ARG A 128 18.59 -14.99 6.81
N CYS A 129 17.88 -13.96 7.28
CA CYS A 129 18.36 -13.12 8.38
C CYS A 129 18.23 -13.87 9.71
N ASP A 130 19.07 -13.51 10.66
CA ASP A 130 19.02 -14.07 12.01
C ASP A 130 17.69 -13.70 12.68
N PRO A 131 16.93 -14.67 13.21
CA PRO A 131 15.72 -14.38 13.96
C PRO A 131 16.07 -13.79 15.34
N PRO A 132 15.14 -13.04 15.97
CA PRO A 132 15.34 -12.60 17.34
C PRO A 132 15.44 -13.82 18.28
N PRO A 133 16.07 -13.66 19.47
CA PRO A 133 16.07 -14.69 20.49
C PRO A 133 14.64 -15.10 20.85
N ASN A 134 14.41 -16.38 21.16
CA ASN A 134 13.10 -16.91 21.53
C ASN A 134 12.71 -16.51 22.97
N LEU A 135 12.53 -15.21 23.19
CA LEU A 135 12.14 -14.65 24.48
C LEU A 135 10.70 -15.02 24.84
N ASP A 136 9.86 -15.36 23.87
CA ASP A 136 8.49 -15.78 24.13
C ASP A 136 8.40 -17.05 24.99
N ALA A 137 9.45 -17.87 25.03
CA ALA A 137 9.57 -18.98 25.98
C ALA A 137 9.51 -18.55 27.45
N LEU A 138 9.80 -17.27 27.75
CA LEU A 138 9.77 -16.69 29.10
C LEU A 138 8.39 -16.13 29.48
N ASN A 139 7.44 -16.05 28.54
CA ASN A 139 6.10 -15.51 28.81
C ASN A 139 5.36 -16.19 29.98
N PRO A 140 5.46 -17.52 30.20
CA PRO A 140 4.80 -18.18 31.34
C PRO A 140 5.29 -17.73 32.73
N PHE A 141 6.48 -17.13 32.81
CA PHE A 141 7.07 -16.68 34.07
C PHE A 141 6.81 -15.18 34.34
N ARG A 142 6.05 -14.50 33.47
CA ARG A 142 5.74 -13.07 33.60
C ARG A 142 4.43 -12.85 34.33
N ASP A 143 4.30 -11.68 34.94
CA ASP A 143 3.07 -11.26 35.59
C ASP A 143 1.89 -11.25 34.61
N PRO A 144 0.68 -11.64 35.06
CA PRO A 144 -0.50 -11.62 34.22
C PRO A 144 -0.79 -10.20 33.71
N GLY A 145 -0.90 -10.04 32.39
CA GLY A 145 -1.14 -8.75 31.74
C GLY A 145 0.12 -7.95 31.40
N ALA A 146 1.31 -8.44 31.76
CA ALA A 146 2.56 -7.85 31.30
C ALA A 146 2.69 -8.00 29.76
N PRO A 147 3.36 -7.06 29.07
CA PRO A 147 3.64 -7.19 27.65
C PRO A 147 4.51 -8.43 27.39
N SER A 148 4.41 -8.99 26.18
CA SER A 148 5.17 -10.19 25.81
C SER A 148 6.67 -9.93 25.97
N ALA A 149 7.40 -10.94 26.40
CA ALA A 149 8.85 -10.87 26.60
C ALA A 149 9.55 -10.40 25.32
N LEU A 150 9.12 -10.88 24.15
CA LEU A 150 9.68 -10.46 22.87
C LEU A 150 9.42 -8.98 22.58
N SER A 151 8.27 -8.42 22.96
CA SER A 151 7.96 -7.00 22.74
C SER A 151 8.87 -6.04 23.50
N LEU A 152 9.52 -6.51 24.58
CA LEU A 152 10.56 -5.73 25.28
C LEU A 152 11.87 -5.64 24.49
N TYR A 153 12.12 -6.59 23.58
CA TYR A 153 13.29 -6.61 22.70
C TYR A 153 12.98 -5.96 21.35
N THR A 154 11.85 -6.31 20.74
CA THR A 154 11.40 -5.76 19.45
C THR A 154 9.88 -5.63 19.42
N ASN A 155 9.39 -4.42 19.14
CA ASN A 155 7.96 -4.14 19.04
C ASN A 155 7.66 -3.35 17.75
N PRO A 156 7.16 -4.01 16.69
CA PRO A 156 6.78 -3.35 15.44
C PRO A 156 5.62 -2.34 15.59
N SER A 157 4.72 -2.50 16.58
CA SER A 157 3.58 -1.59 16.76
C SER A 157 3.94 -0.31 17.50
N PHE A 158 5.12 -0.24 18.13
CA PHE A 158 5.55 0.85 18.99
C PHE A 158 5.33 2.24 18.36
N PHE A 159 5.76 2.44 17.12
CA PHE A 159 5.65 3.72 16.42
C PHE A 159 4.19 4.13 16.21
N PHE A 160 3.34 3.18 15.80
CA PHE A 160 1.93 3.45 15.58
C PHE A 160 1.20 3.73 16.90
N ASP A 161 1.49 2.96 17.94
CA ASP A 161 0.88 3.14 19.25
C ASP A 161 1.23 4.49 19.86
N LEU A 162 2.50 4.90 19.79
CA LEU A 162 2.97 6.20 20.25
C LEU A 162 2.33 7.34 19.45
N TRP A 163 2.35 7.26 18.13
CA TRP A 163 1.71 8.24 17.25
C TRP A 163 0.21 8.37 17.54
N ARG A 164 -0.51 7.25 17.69
CA ARG A 164 -1.95 7.24 18.01
C ARG A 164 -2.22 7.95 19.33
N GLN A 165 -1.41 7.70 20.37
CA GLN A 165 -1.55 8.35 21.66
C GLN A 165 -1.36 9.86 21.56
N GLU A 166 -0.35 10.32 20.81
CA GLU A 166 -0.08 11.74 20.59
C GLU A 166 -1.22 12.42 19.84
N MET A 167 -1.71 11.81 18.76
CA MET A 167 -2.83 12.38 17.98
C MET A 167 -4.12 12.51 18.79
N LEU A 168 -4.42 11.54 19.66
CA LEU A 168 -5.59 11.61 20.54
C LEU A 168 -5.45 12.73 21.59
N LYS A 169 -4.24 12.91 22.14
CA LYS A 169 -3.92 14.00 23.07
C LYS A 169 -4.09 15.37 22.39
N ASP A 170 -3.55 15.54 21.19
CA ASP A 170 -3.71 16.77 20.41
C ASP A 170 -5.17 17.08 20.08
N CYS A 171 -5.98 16.06 19.79
CA CYS A 171 -7.43 16.24 19.58
C CYS A 171 -8.13 16.73 20.85
N ALA A 172 -7.79 16.15 22.00
CA ALA A 172 -8.36 16.55 23.29
C ALA A 172 -7.97 18.00 23.63
N ASP A 173 -6.69 18.35 23.49
CA ASP A 173 -6.17 19.69 23.77
C ASP A 173 -6.79 20.75 22.85
N ASN A 174 -6.95 20.46 21.55
CA ASN A 174 -7.64 21.35 20.62
C ASN A 174 -9.11 21.56 21.00
N THR A 175 -9.79 20.50 21.43
CA THR A 175 -11.19 20.58 21.89
C THR A 175 -11.30 21.44 23.15
N ALA A 176 -10.40 21.26 24.11
CA ALA A 176 -10.32 22.07 25.33
C ALA A 176 -10.04 23.56 25.02
N ARG A 177 -9.07 23.84 24.13
CA ARG A 177 -8.75 25.22 23.69
C ARG A 177 -9.93 25.91 23.01
N ARG A 178 -10.73 25.18 22.21
CA ARG A 178 -11.95 25.74 21.59
C ARG A 178 -13.02 26.06 22.64
N ARG A 179 -13.18 25.21 23.65
CA ARG A 179 -14.13 25.41 24.76
C ARG A 179 -13.76 26.59 25.65
N ILE A 180 -12.48 26.84 25.88
CA ILE A 180 -11.99 28.01 26.65
C ILE A 180 -12.19 29.33 25.87
N LYS A 181 -12.11 29.30 24.54
CA LYS A 181 -12.32 30.47 23.68
C LYS A 181 -13.79 30.82 23.42
N SER A 182 -14.74 29.93 23.72
CA SER A 182 -16.17 30.24 23.70
C SER A 182 -16.59 30.84 25.05
N PRO A 183 -17.11 32.08 25.11
CA PRO A 183 -17.60 32.66 26.36
C PRO A 183 -18.74 31.82 26.96
N PRO A 184 -18.88 31.76 28.30
CA PRO A 184 -20.08 31.22 28.92
C PRO A 184 -21.29 32.07 28.51
N LEU A 185 -22.31 31.41 27.94
CA LEU A 185 -23.63 32.00 27.75
C LEU A 185 -24.35 31.99 29.10
N ASP A 186 -24.08 33.00 29.94
CA ASP A 186 -24.96 33.33 31.06
C ASP A 186 -26.12 34.20 30.56
N GLY A 187 -27.31 33.84 31.01
CA GLY A 187 -28.59 34.12 30.36
C GLY A 187 -29.00 35.59 30.25
N LEU A 188 -29.53 35.97 29.09
CA LEU A 188 -30.96 36.26 28.85
C LEU A 188 -31.17 36.88 27.46
N ASN A 189 -32.25 36.42 26.82
CA ASN A 189 -33.03 37.07 25.77
C ASN A 189 -32.70 36.86 24.27
N GLU A 190 -33.70 36.25 23.61
CA GLU A 190 -34.23 36.39 22.25
C GLU A 190 -33.37 36.75 21.02
N MET A 191 -33.74 36.07 19.92
CA MET A 191 -33.62 36.51 18.52
C MET A 191 -32.20 36.65 17.95
N ARG A 192 -31.61 35.54 17.48
CA ARG A 192 -30.80 35.56 16.24
C ARG A 192 -31.08 34.35 15.35
N SER A 193 -31.74 34.65 14.24
CA SER A 193 -32.02 33.77 13.09
C SER A 193 -30.81 32.94 12.65
N PRO A 194 -31.03 31.77 12.00
CA PRO A 194 -29.94 30.93 11.52
C PRO A 194 -29.24 31.59 10.33
N LYS A 195 -28.15 32.32 10.60
CA LYS A 195 -27.26 32.79 9.53
C LYS A 195 -26.44 31.62 8.99
N LYS A 196 -26.92 31.10 7.86
CA LYS A 196 -26.18 30.47 6.75
C LYS A 196 -24.79 29.94 7.10
N ARG A 197 -24.72 28.62 7.27
CA ARG A 197 -23.51 27.82 7.10
C ARG A 197 -22.88 28.19 5.75
N ARG A 198 -21.81 28.99 5.75
CA ARG A 198 -20.96 29.20 4.57
C ARG A 198 -20.45 27.82 4.16
N GLN A 199 -21.04 27.25 3.11
CA GLN A 199 -20.40 26.23 2.30
C GLN A 199 -19.03 26.80 1.92
N ARG A 200 -17.95 26.17 2.41
CA ARG A 200 -16.67 26.31 1.74
C ARG A 200 -16.87 25.62 0.39
N LEU A 201 -16.95 26.41 -0.67
CA LEU A 201 -16.85 25.88 -2.03
C LEU A 201 -15.51 25.13 -2.15
N PRO A 202 -15.48 23.97 -2.81
CA PRO A 202 -14.22 23.32 -3.12
C PRO A 202 -13.40 24.24 -4.03
N THR A 203 -12.11 24.34 -3.71
CA THR A 203 -11.11 25.09 -4.47
C THR A 203 -11.19 24.70 -5.95
N GLN A 204 -11.65 25.62 -6.80
CA GLN A 204 -11.49 25.47 -8.25
C GLN A 204 -10.00 25.48 -8.56
N GLN A 205 -9.56 24.41 -9.23
CA GLN A 205 -8.26 24.35 -9.88
C GLN A 205 -8.11 25.57 -10.80
N GLN A 206 -6.99 26.28 -10.66
CA GLN A 206 -6.62 27.35 -11.59
C GLN A 206 -6.54 26.78 -13.01
N GLU A 207 -7.50 27.14 -13.86
CA GLU A 207 -7.31 27.09 -15.30
C GLU A 207 -6.42 28.27 -15.71
N VAL A 208 -5.32 27.94 -16.39
CA VAL A 208 -4.37 28.89 -16.97
C VAL A 208 -5.03 29.56 -18.18
N PRO A 209 -5.07 30.91 -18.28
CA PRO A 209 -5.69 31.57 -19.42
C PRO A 209 -4.89 31.34 -20.71
N ARG A 210 -5.50 30.68 -21.70
CA ARG A 210 -5.07 30.77 -23.10
C ARG A 210 -5.37 32.17 -23.61
N GLN A 211 -4.31 32.94 -23.88
CA GLN A 211 -4.42 34.19 -24.63
C GLN A 211 -4.92 33.87 -26.05
N GLN A 212 -6.12 34.37 -26.37
CA GLN A 212 -6.57 34.52 -27.74
C GLN A 212 -6.18 35.92 -28.20
N ALA A 213 -5.22 36.00 -29.12
CA ALA A 213 -5.03 37.18 -29.96
C ALA A 213 -5.89 37.00 -31.20
N ALA A 214 -6.83 37.92 -31.41
CA ALA A 214 -7.63 38.02 -32.63
C ALA A 214 -6.87 38.89 -33.64
N ARG A 215 -6.52 38.30 -34.79
CA ARG A 215 -6.81 38.77 -36.16
C ARG A 215 -6.22 37.79 -37.17
#